data_AF-A0A832SBH3-F1
#
_entry.id   AF-A0A832SBH3-F1
#
_cell.length_a   1.000
_cell.length_b   1.000
_cell.length_c   1.000
_cell.angle_alpha   90.00
_cell.angle_beta   90.00
_cell.angle_gamma   90.00
#
_symmetry.space_group_name_H-M   'P 1'
#
loop_
_entity.id
_entity.type
_entity.pdbx_description
1 polymer ?
#
loop_
_entity_poly.entity_id
_entity_poly.type
_entity_poly.pdbx_seq_one_letter_code
_entity_poly.pdbx_strand_id
1 'polypeptide(L)' 'FVNATKDPQSYVDRYNNEPTYKKWFDENYSQYSSIYQAVGLEEPEFGLCGDGTKLINGVCTIVEKIIEKPWWQFW' A
#
# COMPACT_ATOMS: atom_id res chain seq x y z
N PHE A 1 -4.55 16.19 -18.19
CA PHE A 1 -4.87 15.33 -17.03
C PHE A 1 -3.94 15.66 -15.88
N VAL A 2 -2.64 15.37 -16.06
CA VAL A 2 -1.57 15.83 -15.16
C VAL A 2 -1.05 17.18 -15.66
N ASN A 3 -0.94 18.15 -14.76
CA ASN A 3 -0.29 19.43 -15.01
C ASN A 3 1.13 19.34 -14.45
N ALA A 4 2.13 19.54 -15.31
CA ALA A 4 3.54 19.46 -14.92
C ALA A 4 3.97 20.49 -13.87
N THR A 5 3.19 21.56 -13.65
CA THR A 5 3.47 22.55 -12.60
C THR A 5 2.86 22.20 -11.25
N LYS A 6 2.05 21.14 -11.18
CA LYS A 6 1.46 20.65 -9.94
C LYS A 6 2.25 19.46 -9.42
N ASP A 7 2.28 19.34 -8.11
CA ASP A 7 2.83 18.16 -7.43
C ASP A 7 2.06 16.91 -7.90
N PRO A 8 2.73 15.89 -8.48
CA PRO A 8 2.12 14.61 -8.83
C PRO A 8 1.32 13.98 -7.68
N GLN A 9 1.77 14.17 -6.43
CA GLN A 9 1.08 13.64 -5.26
C GLN A 9 -0.32 14.23 -5.07
N SER A 10 -0.52 15.51 -5.43
CA SER A 10 -1.83 16.17 -5.32
C SER A 10 -2.94 15.50 -6.14
N TYR A 11 -2.57 14.83 -7.23
CA TYR A 11 -3.50 14.05 -8.06
C TYR A 11 -3.85 12.70 -7.42
N VAL A 12 -2.88 12.06 -6.78
CA VAL A 12 -3.09 10.84 -5.99
C VAL A 12 -4.01 11.13 -4.81
N ASP A 13 -3.73 12.20 -4.06
CA ASP A 13 -4.53 12.60 -2.91
C ASP A 13 -5.96 12.89 -3.33
N ARG A 14 -6.13 13.60 -4.45
CA ARG A 14 -7.45 13.87 -5.01
C ARG A 14 -8.18 12.59 -5.43
N TYR A 15 -7.49 11.67 -6.10
CA TYR A 15 -8.05 10.37 -6.49
C TYR A 15 -8.54 9.56 -5.28
N ASN A 16 -7.80 9.59 -4.17
CA ASN A 16 -8.15 8.87 -2.96
C ASN A 16 -9.28 9.55 -2.15
N ASN A 17 -9.40 10.87 -2.21
CA ASN A 17 -10.34 11.63 -1.37
C ASN A 17 -11.62 12.10 -2.08
N GLU A 18 -11.63 12.22 -3.42
CA GLU A 18 -12.78 12.69 -4.20
C GLU A 18 -13.38 11.54 -5.05
N PRO A 19 -14.51 10.92 -4.63
CA PRO A 19 -15.10 9.79 -5.34
C PRO A 19 -15.51 10.10 -6.79
N THR A 20 -15.94 11.34 -7.04
CA THR A 20 -16.31 11.80 -8.38
C THR A 20 -15.11 11.89 -9.31
N TYR A 21 -13.97 12.38 -8.81
CA TYR A 21 -12.73 12.42 -9.56
C TYR A 21 -12.17 11.03 -9.82
N LYS A 22 -12.27 10.14 -8.81
CA LYS A 22 -11.91 8.72 -8.96
C LYS A 22 -12.69 8.06 -10.10
N LYS A 23 -14.02 8.17 -10.08
CA LYS A 23 -14.90 7.60 -11.11
C LYS A 23 -14.56 8.15 -12.50
N TRP A 24 -14.40 9.47 -12.60
CA TRP A 24 -14.02 10.10 -13.86
C TRP A 24 -12.67 9.59 -14.38
N PHE A 25 -11.67 9.43 -13.51
CA PHE A 25 -10.39 8.87 -13.91
C PHE A 25 -10.53 7.42 -14.42
N ASP A 26 -11.21 6.57 -13.65
CA ASP A 26 -11.40 5.16 -13.98
C ASP A 26 -12.12 4.97 -15.33
N GLU A 27 -13.06 5.85 -15.66
CA GLU A 27 -13.81 5.82 -16.94
C GLU A 27 -13.00 6.35 -18.14
N ASN A 28 -12.14 7.35 -17.93
CA ASN A 28 -11.48 8.07 -19.02
C ASN A 28 -10.03 7.62 -19.28
N TYR A 29 -9.41 6.92 -18.33
CA TYR A 29 -7.99 6.57 -18.36
C TYR A 29 -7.74 5.09 -18.07
N SER A 30 -8.52 4.21 -18.70
CA SER A 30 -8.44 2.75 -18.54
C SER A 30 -7.13 2.12 -19.03
N GLN A 31 -6.29 2.88 -19.73
CA GLN A 31 -4.94 2.45 -20.15
C GLN A 31 -3.93 2.40 -19.00
N TYR A 32 -4.20 3.08 -17.88
CA TYR A 32 -3.34 3.03 -16.71
C TYR A 32 -3.88 2.02 -15.71
N SER A 33 -3.00 1.22 -15.11
CA SER A 33 -3.33 0.29 -14.04
C SER A 33 -3.64 1.01 -12.72
N SER A 34 -3.09 2.21 -12.53
CA SER A 34 -3.32 3.02 -11.32
C SER A 34 -3.09 4.52 -11.56
N ILE A 35 -3.56 5.33 -10.61
CA ILE A 35 -3.28 6.77 -10.58
C ILE A 35 -1.77 7.05 -10.46
N TYR A 36 -1.02 6.23 -9.71
CA TYR A 36 0.43 6.37 -9.52
C TYR A 36 1.17 6.23 -10.84
N GLN A 37 0.81 5.21 -11.65
CA GLN A 37 1.37 5.04 -12.99
C GLN A 37 1.06 6.25 -13.89
N ALA A 38 -0.15 6.78 -13.83
CA ALA A 38 -0.57 7.91 -14.67
C ALA A 38 0.18 9.22 -14.33
N VAL A 39 0.62 9.39 -13.09
CA VAL A 39 1.36 10.58 -12.63
C VAL A 39 2.88 10.34 -12.53
N GLY A 40 3.36 9.15 -12.87
CA GLY A 40 4.79 8.80 -12.86
C GLY A 40 5.37 8.63 -11.45
N LEU A 41 4.56 8.19 -10.49
CA LEU A 41 5.00 7.85 -9.13
C LEU A 41 5.11 6.34 -8.96
N GLU A 42 6.00 5.90 -8.07
CA GLU A 42 6.05 4.51 -7.62
C GLU A 42 4.83 4.21 -6.73
N GLU A 43 4.21 3.05 -6.96
CA GLU A 43 3.16 2.57 -6.07
C GLU A 43 3.75 2.24 -4.69
N PRO A 44 3.05 2.59 -3.60
CA PRO A 44 3.50 2.20 -2.27
C PRO A 44 3.51 0.67 -2.14
N GLU A 45 4.66 0.12 -1.75
CA GLU A 45 4.76 -1.28 -1.36
C GLU A 45 4.00 -1.52 -0.05
N PHE A 46 2.70 -1.81 -0.15
CA PHE A 46 1.95 -2.34 0.99
C PHE A 46 2.53 -3.71 1.34
N GLY A 47 3.11 -3.86 2.54
CA GLY A 47 3.55 -5.18 2.99
C GLY A 47 4.63 -5.24 4.05
N LEU A 48 5.21 -4.11 4.46
CA LEU A 48 6.11 -4.10 5.60
C LEU A 48 5.30 -3.98 6.89
N CYS A 49 4.97 -5.14 7.43
CA CYS A 49 4.54 -5.25 8.81
C CYS A 49 5.71 -4.81 9.71
N GLY A 50 5.42 -4.01 10.74
CA GLY A 50 6.45 -3.50 11.66
C GLY A 50 7.24 -4.61 12.36
N ASP A 51 8.35 -4.25 13.02
CA ASP A 51 9.21 -5.22 13.71
C ASP A 51 8.40 -6.16 14.63
N GLY A 52 8.62 -7.47 14.48
CA GLY A 52 7.90 -8.51 15.21
C GLY A 52 6.56 -8.95 14.60
N THR A 53 6.17 -8.40 13.44
CA THR A 53 4.94 -8.80 12.73
C THR A 53 5.24 -9.35 11.33
N LYS A 54 4.44 -10.30 10.86
CA LYS A 54 4.50 -10.86 9.49
C LYS A 54 3.17 -10.68 8.78
N LEU A 55 3.22 -10.36 7.49
CA LEU A 55 2.05 -10.29 6.64
C LEU A 55 1.58 -11.72 6.32
N ILE A 56 0.46 -12.13 6.91
CA ILE A 56 -0.20 -13.42 6.64
C ILE A 56 -1.59 -13.10 6.10
N ASN A 57 -1.87 -13.48 4.85
CA ASN A 57 -3.16 -13.23 4.18
C ASN A 57 -3.59 -11.75 4.19
N GLY A 58 -2.65 -10.82 4.01
CA GLY A 58 -2.93 -9.38 4.03
C GLY A 58 -3.13 -8.77 5.42
N VAL A 59 -2.96 -9.55 6.49
CA VAL A 59 -3.04 -9.08 7.88
C VAL A 59 -1.65 -9.16 8.51
N CYS A 60 -1.20 -8.07 9.13
CA CYS A 60 0.01 -8.10 9.95
C CYS A 60 -0.29 -8.86 11.24
N THR A 61 0.25 -10.07 11.34
CA THR A 61 0.12 -10.94 12.51
C THR A 61 1.38 -10.84 13.34
N ILE A 62 1.23 -10.77 14.67
CA ILE A 62 2.38 -10.87 15.57
C ILE A 62 2.89 -12.30 15.43
N VAL A 63 4.16 -12.43 15.02
CA VAL A 63 4.82 -13.72 15.16
C VAL A 63 5.07 -13.83 16.65
N GLU A 64 4.14 -14.43 17.39
CA GLU A 64 4.50 -15.02 18.67
C GLU A 64 5.63 -15.98 18.31
N LYS A 65 6.86 -15.52 18.54
CA LYS A 65 8.02 -16.38 18.57
C LYS A 65 7.66 -17.33 19.67
N ILE A 66 7.06 -18.47 19.32
CA ILE A 66 6.81 -19.54 20.27
C ILE A 66 8.22 -19.89 20.70
N ILE A 67 8.63 -19.31 21.83
CA ILE A 67 9.80 -19.73 22.55
C ILE A 67 9.34 -21.06 23.11
N GLU A 68 9.29 -22.09 22.25
CA GLU A 68 9.32 -23.47 22.69
C GLU A 68 10.69 -23.58 23.34
N LYS A 69 10.76 -23.18 24.62
CA LYS A 69 11.95 -23.36 25.44
C LYS A 69 12.22 -24.84 25.35
N PRO A 70 13.36 -25.24 24.77
CA PRO A 70 13.61 -26.64 24.58
C PRO A 70 13.54 -27.34 25.93
N TRP A 71 12.99 -28.55 25.97
CA TRP A 71 12.73 -29.31 27.20
C TRP A 71 13.95 -29.43 28.14
N TRP A 72 15.17 -29.30 27.60
CA TRP A 72 16.43 -29.28 28.35
C TRP A 72 16.69 -28.01 29.18
N GLN A 73 15.93 -26.92 29.00
CA GLN A 73 16.00 -25.72 29.85
C GLN A 73 15.30 -25.90 31.21
N PHE A 74 14.60 -27.03 31.41
CA PHE A 74 13.87 -27.36 32.64
C PHE A 74 14.47 -28.55 33.40
N TRP A 75 15.76 -28.86 33.15
CA TRP A 75 16.54 -29.90 33.83
C TRP A 75 17.89 -29.35 34.29
#